data_AF-A0AAW0B8X3-F1
#
_entry.id   AF-A0AAW0B8X3-F1
#
_cell.length_a   1.000
_cell.length_b   1.000
_cell.length_c   1.000
_cell.angle_alpha   90.00
_cell.angle_beta   90.00
_cell.angle_gamma   90.00
#
_symmetry.space_group_name_H-M   'P 1'
#
loop_
_entity.id
_entity.type
_entity.pdbx_description
1 polymer ?
#
loop_
_entity_poly.entity_id
_entity_poly.type
_entity_poly.pdbx_seq_one_letter_code
_entity_poly.pdbx_strand_id
1 'polypeptide(L)'
;MKSWERHVVEWENDRRDDCPYEMNQPSVSDSFPNVKRSLAEEEKEREKKEGSPAMWTFSGMIVDGLSIEEAQRSISALTTQGELTVYQETIVEERRTLLWKRIRRFRDGQLQLMEFLKAKVESIPDNLEAESIPLLLPSGLDKSTRDNHLSTITINMELRLRNAQCFDALAEVRSSLQARTLAYQHSTAEAPSQKVYTRLNTLRSQIEADLTASIQKYHTARTALLELKGPGAWEKVLRVLKREDIRGIGERVMRDNEEADFRKAQRRAGVSPKDIEAILGGKTTSLPLIFVDPTLPCDPGKRETISWVHYTFADTASTSQNPAELVNSTELQESLRVEWLKARARARRAREEVLLVDEEMRRAIQYCQWQSSWWKAQIGLRENLLPWIQEGLCSYAWEQSAAETHRAQTWEVRLDGVRRRARAVREWIDNPKKDLEELLKNLPQIEVEVHVDDDKEDSDDDGDC
;
A
#
# COMPACT_ATOMS: atom_id res chain seq x y z
N MET A 1 19.55 -12.90 -10.06
CA MET A 1 19.66 -11.64 -10.85
C MET A 1 19.92 -11.88 -12.34
N LYS A 2 21.07 -12.40 -12.80
CA LYS A 2 21.30 -12.64 -14.26
C LYS A 2 20.26 -13.54 -14.94
N SER A 3 19.70 -14.51 -14.22
CA SER A 3 18.60 -15.36 -14.68
C SER A 3 17.30 -14.57 -14.90
N TRP A 4 16.93 -13.69 -13.97
CA TRP A 4 15.75 -12.83 -14.07
C TRP A 4 15.87 -11.81 -15.20
N GLU A 5 17.07 -11.26 -15.40
CA GLU A 5 17.34 -10.34 -16.50
C GLU A 5 17.10 -10.99 -17.86
N ARG A 6 17.61 -12.22 -18.04
CA ARG A 6 17.39 -12.97 -19.28
C ARG A 6 15.91 -13.25 -19.52
N HIS A 7 15.22 -13.77 -18.50
CA HIS A 7 13.79 -14.10 -18.59
C HIS A 7 12.94 -12.89 -19.04
N VAL A 8 13.23 -11.71 -18.51
CA VAL A 8 12.45 -10.51 -18.88
C VAL A 8 12.83 -9.95 -20.23
N VAL A 9 14.09 -10.07 -20.66
CA VAL A 9 14.46 -9.72 -22.04
C VAL A 9 13.79 -10.66 -23.04
N GLU A 10 13.74 -11.96 -22.74
CA GLU A 10 13.04 -12.96 -23.57
C GLU A 10 11.54 -12.64 -23.66
N TRP A 11 10.89 -12.36 -22.53
CA TRP A 11 9.47 -11.96 -22.49
C TRP A 11 9.20 -10.59 -23.15
N GLU A 12 10.11 -9.62 -23.03
CA GLU A 12 10.01 -8.31 -23.70
C GLU A 12 10.04 -8.47 -25.23
N ASN A 13 10.76 -9.48 -25.74
CA ASN A 13 10.84 -9.80 -27.16
C ASN A 13 9.66 -10.65 -27.65
N ASP A 14 9.20 -11.62 -26.85
CA ASP A 14 8.05 -12.48 -27.17
C ASP A 14 7.07 -12.56 -25.97
N ARG A 15 5.96 -11.80 -26.05
CA ARG A 15 4.98 -11.66 -24.96
C ARG A 15 4.00 -12.84 -24.86
N ARG A 16 4.45 -14.05 -25.21
CA ARG A 16 3.62 -15.27 -25.21
C ARG A 16 3.69 -16.03 -23.88
N ASP A 17 4.80 -15.89 -23.17
CA ASP A 17 5.01 -16.54 -21.88
C ASP A 17 4.38 -15.75 -20.72
N ASP A 18 4.26 -16.40 -19.56
CA ASP A 18 3.70 -15.80 -18.35
C ASP A 18 4.41 -14.50 -17.97
N CYS A 19 3.63 -13.50 -17.56
CA CYS A 19 4.14 -12.18 -17.25
C CYS A 19 5.14 -12.26 -16.08
N PRO A 20 6.41 -11.88 -16.28
CA PRO A 20 7.41 -11.99 -15.23
C PRO A 20 7.20 -10.95 -14.12
N TYR A 21 6.33 -9.95 -14.31
CA TYR A 21 5.98 -8.99 -13.27
C TYR A 21 4.93 -9.53 -12.30
N GLU A 22 4.28 -10.64 -12.63
CA GLU A 22 3.31 -11.28 -11.77
C GLU A 22 4.04 -12.24 -10.81
N MET A 23 3.60 -12.22 -9.55
CA MET A 23 3.97 -13.26 -8.60
C MET A 23 3.13 -14.49 -8.94
N ASN A 24 3.77 -15.65 -9.05
CA ASN A 24 3.04 -16.91 -9.13
C ASN A 24 2.60 -17.23 -7.71
N GLN A 25 1.57 -16.53 -7.22
CA GLN A 25 1.08 -16.73 -5.86
C GLN A 25 0.82 -18.23 -5.65
N PRO A 26 1.30 -18.82 -4.53
CA PRO A 26 0.92 -20.18 -4.19
C PRO A 26 -0.60 -20.22 -4.03
N SER A 27 -1.22 -20.71 -5.10
CA SER A 27 -2.63 -20.97 -5.33
C SER A 27 -3.63 -20.00 -4.67
N VAL A 28 -4.18 -19.12 -5.51
CA VAL A 28 -5.48 -18.44 -5.32
C VAL A 28 -6.57 -19.39 -4.77
N SER A 29 -6.44 -20.71 -4.96
CA SER A 29 -7.19 -21.80 -4.30
C SER A 29 -7.56 -21.55 -2.84
N ASP A 30 -6.63 -21.05 -2.02
CA ASP A 30 -6.78 -21.06 -0.57
C ASP A 30 -7.33 -19.76 0.02
N SER A 31 -7.70 -18.79 -0.84
CA SER A 31 -8.36 -17.56 -0.42
C SER A 31 -9.78 -17.81 0.09
N PHE A 32 -10.24 -17.00 1.05
CA PHE A 32 -11.53 -17.17 1.73
C PHE A 32 -12.72 -17.28 0.77
N PRO A 33 -12.84 -16.47 -0.32
CA PRO A 33 -13.92 -16.63 -1.29
C PRO A 33 -13.88 -17.98 -2.02
N ASN A 34 -12.70 -18.54 -2.26
CA ASN A 34 -12.55 -19.83 -2.93
C ASN A 34 -12.82 -21.00 -2.00
N VAL A 35 -12.41 -20.91 -0.73
CA VAL A 35 -12.82 -21.89 0.30
C VAL A 35 -14.33 -21.86 0.50
N LYS A 36 -14.94 -20.66 0.55
CA LYS A 36 -16.40 -20.51 0.62
C LYS A 36 -17.10 -21.14 -0.59
N ARG A 37 -16.57 -20.94 -1.81
CA ARG A 37 -17.08 -21.59 -3.03
C ARG A 37 -16.98 -23.12 -2.93
N SER A 38 -15.82 -23.64 -2.54
CA SER A 38 -15.59 -25.08 -2.38
C SER A 38 -16.56 -25.71 -1.36
N LEU A 39 -16.79 -25.06 -0.22
CA LEU A 39 -17.73 -25.55 0.79
C LEU A 39 -19.18 -25.53 0.28
N ALA A 40 -19.58 -24.49 -0.47
CA ALA A 40 -20.91 -24.43 -1.06
C ALA A 40 -21.13 -25.52 -2.14
N GLU A 41 -20.09 -25.83 -2.92
CA GLU A 41 -20.13 -26.94 -3.88
C GLU A 41 -20.25 -28.30 -3.18
N GLU A 42 -19.47 -28.53 -2.12
CA GLU A 42 -19.56 -29.75 -1.31
C GLU A 42 -20.94 -29.92 -0.64
N GLU A 43 -21.56 -28.82 -0.19
CA GLU A 43 -22.92 -28.83 0.36
C GLU A 43 -23.97 -29.13 -0.71
N LYS A 44 -23.86 -28.50 -1.89
CA LYS A 44 -24.74 -28.80 -3.03
C LYS A 44 -24.70 -30.27 -3.43
N GLU A 45 -23.51 -30.89 -3.42
CA GLU A 45 -23.37 -32.31 -3.71
C GLU A 45 -23.92 -33.22 -2.60
N ARG A 46 -23.93 -32.77 -1.35
CA ARG A 46 -24.60 -33.47 -0.24
C ARG A 46 -26.11 -33.39 -0.35
N GLU A 47 -26.66 -32.22 -0.64
CA GLU A 47 -28.11 -32.02 -0.81
C GLU A 47 -28.67 -32.83 -2.00
N LYS A 48 -27.93 -32.91 -3.11
CA LYS A 48 -28.28 -33.79 -4.23
C LYS A 48 -28.40 -35.26 -3.84
N LYS A 49 -27.65 -35.71 -2.83
CA LYS A 49 -27.63 -37.10 -2.35
C LYS A 49 -28.69 -37.35 -1.27
N GLU A 50 -28.91 -36.39 -0.37
CA GLU A 50 -29.74 -36.57 0.83
C GLU A 50 -31.17 -36.03 0.68
N GLY A 51 -31.46 -35.25 -0.37
CA GLY A 51 -32.83 -34.99 -0.85
C GLY A 51 -33.74 -34.15 0.05
N SER A 52 -33.25 -33.64 1.19
CA SER A 52 -34.01 -32.74 2.06
C SER A 52 -33.29 -31.39 2.20
N PRO A 53 -33.92 -30.27 1.81
CA PRO A 53 -33.33 -28.95 1.99
C PRO A 53 -33.40 -28.55 3.46
N ALA A 54 -32.29 -28.66 4.18
CA ALA A 54 -32.18 -28.05 5.49
C ALA A 54 -32.22 -26.53 5.32
N MET A 55 -33.07 -25.83 6.10
CA MET A 55 -33.14 -24.36 6.06
C MET A 55 -31.81 -23.70 6.45
N TRP A 56 -31.00 -24.39 7.24
CA TRP A 56 -29.65 -23.97 7.62
C TRP A 56 -28.64 -25.08 7.32
N THR A 57 -27.53 -24.73 6.69
CA THR A 57 -26.39 -25.62 6.50
C THR A 57 -25.26 -25.26 7.46
N PHE A 58 -24.45 -26.24 7.88
CA PHE A 58 -23.34 -26.00 8.79
C PHE A 58 -22.30 -25.02 8.22
N SER A 59 -21.92 -25.11 6.94
CA SER A 59 -20.98 -24.15 6.37
C SER A 59 -21.61 -22.76 6.25
N GLY A 60 -22.89 -22.68 5.87
CA GLY A 60 -23.65 -21.43 5.84
C GLY A 60 -23.71 -20.76 7.21
N MET A 61 -24.00 -21.53 8.26
CA MET A 61 -23.99 -21.05 9.65
C MET A 61 -22.61 -20.52 10.05
N ILE A 62 -21.53 -21.27 9.77
CA ILE A 62 -20.17 -20.82 10.12
C ILE A 62 -19.81 -19.54 9.35
N VAL A 63 -20.09 -19.47 8.06
CA VAL A 63 -19.82 -18.27 7.23
C VAL A 63 -20.61 -17.06 7.73
N ASP A 64 -21.88 -17.24 8.10
CA ASP A 64 -22.67 -16.16 8.70
C ASP A 64 -22.12 -15.74 10.06
N GLY A 65 -21.68 -16.68 10.89
CA GLY A 65 -21.01 -16.41 12.15
C GLY A 65 -19.74 -15.57 11.96
N LEU A 66 -18.88 -15.93 11.00
CA LEU A 66 -17.67 -15.15 10.68
C LEU A 66 -17.98 -13.74 10.20
N SER A 67 -19.07 -13.56 9.43
CA SER A 67 -19.53 -12.24 8.98
C SER A 67 -20.11 -11.40 10.13
N ILE A 68 -20.74 -12.05 11.12
CA ILE A 68 -21.19 -11.38 12.35
C ILE A 68 -19.99 -10.94 13.19
N GLU A 69 -18.95 -11.77 13.34
CA GLU A 69 -17.71 -11.37 14.04
C GLU A 69 -17.05 -10.16 13.36
N GLU A 70 -17.03 -10.14 12.03
CA GLU A 70 -16.52 -8.99 11.27
C GLU A 70 -17.35 -7.73 11.52
N ALA A 71 -18.68 -7.84 11.55
CA ALA A 71 -19.55 -6.73 11.91
C ALA A 71 -19.31 -6.26 13.36
N GLN A 72 -19.19 -7.17 14.34
CA GLN A 72 -18.87 -6.86 15.74
C GLN A 72 -17.56 -6.06 15.84
N ARG A 73 -16.51 -6.51 15.15
CA ARG A 73 -15.21 -5.79 15.11
C ARG A 73 -15.34 -4.42 14.46
N SER A 74 -16.08 -4.31 13.36
CA SER A 74 -16.24 -3.04 12.65
C SER A 74 -16.93 -1.97 13.50
N ILE A 75 -17.88 -2.35 14.35
CA ILE A 75 -18.57 -1.43 15.25
C ILE A 75 -17.67 -1.11 16.45
N SER A 76 -17.01 -2.11 17.03
CA SER A 76 -16.06 -1.94 18.14
C SER A 76 -14.89 -1.00 17.78
N ALA A 77 -14.43 -1.05 16.53
CA ALA A 77 -13.41 -0.13 16.03
C ALA A 77 -13.91 1.32 15.98
N LEU A 78 -15.20 1.56 15.69
CA LEU A 78 -15.78 2.91 15.67
C LEU A 78 -15.99 3.48 17.08
N THR A 79 -16.44 2.67 18.02
CA THR A 79 -16.66 3.08 19.42
C THR A 79 -15.37 3.34 20.17
N THR A 80 -14.27 2.67 19.80
CA THR A 80 -12.96 2.86 20.45
C THR A 80 -12.24 4.14 20.00
N GLN A 81 -12.61 4.75 18.86
CA GLN A 81 -11.88 5.86 18.23
C GLN A 81 -12.10 7.25 18.86
N GLY A 82 -12.92 7.39 19.91
CA GLY A 82 -13.06 8.63 20.69
C GLY A 82 -14.50 9.09 20.89
N GLU A 83 -14.69 10.37 21.22
CA GLU A 83 -16.01 10.98 21.36
C GLU A 83 -16.69 11.05 19.99
N LEU A 84 -17.76 10.26 19.82
CA LEU A 84 -18.50 10.20 18.58
C LEU A 84 -19.39 11.44 18.43
N THR A 85 -19.51 11.93 17.21
CA THR A 85 -20.53 12.92 16.89
C THR A 85 -21.93 12.29 16.98
N VAL A 86 -22.96 13.07 17.28
CA VAL A 86 -24.37 12.59 17.32
C VAL A 86 -24.75 11.83 16.05
N TYR A 87 -24.27 12.28 14.88
CA TYR A 87 -24.47 11.57 13.61
C TYR A 87 -23.77 10.19 13.58
N GLN A 88 -22.52 10.11 14.03
CA GLN A 88 -21.82 8.83 14.13
C GLN A 88 -22.46 7.89 15.16
N GLU A 89 -22.94 8.42 16.30
CA GLU A 89 -23.71 7.66 17.29
C GLU A 89 -24.97 7.06 16.67
N THR A 90 -25.73 7.84 15.88
CA THR A 90 -26.91 7.30 15.18
C THR A 90 -26.56 6.16 14.23
N ILE A 91 -25.43 6.25 13.51
CA ILE A 91 -24.96 5.18 12.62
C ILE A 91 -24.55 3.94 13.42
N VAL A 92 -23.87 4.12 14.55
CA VAL A 92 -23.48 3.01 15.43
C VAL A 92 -24.72 2.30 15.97
N GLU A 93 -25.73 3.04 16.42
CA GLU A 93 -26.98 2.47 16.90
C GLU A 93 -27.76 1.75 15.79
N GLU A 94 -27.87 2.32 14.60
CA GLU A 94 -28.45 1.63 13.44
C GLU A 94 -27.73 0.31 13.14
N ARG A 95 -26.39 0.32 13.12
CA ARG A 95 -25.58 -0.89 12.93
C ARG A 95 -25.78 -1.91 14.05
N ARG A 96 -25.88 -1.47 15.31
CA ARG A 96 -26.18 -2.32 16.46
C ARG A 96 -27.55 -2.98 16.33
N THR A 97 -28.59 -2.25 15.92
CA THR A 97 -29.93 -2.85 15.73
C THR A 97 -29.95 -3.89 14.61
N LEU A 98 -29.22 -3.66 13.52
CA LEU A 98 -29.07 -4.62 12.43
C LEU A 98 -28.29 -5.86 12.87
N LEU A 99 -27.22 -5.65 13.63
CA LEU A 99 -26.41 -6.73 14.21
C LEU A 99 -27.23 -7.60 15.16
N TRP A 100 -28.03 -7.00 16.05
CA TRP A 100 -28.97 -7.71 16.92
C TRP A 100 -29.94 -8.61 16.15
N LYS A 101 -30.57 -8.08 15.09
CA LYS A 101 -31.47 -8.85 14.23
C LYS A 101 -30.75 -10.03 13.57
N ARG A 102 -29.49 -9.83 13.15
CA ARG A 102 -28.69 -10.88 12.52
C ARG A 102 -28.25 -11.95 13.52
N ILE A 103 -27.80 -11.55 14.71
CA ILE A 103 -27.43 -12.47 15.80
C ILE A 103 -28.64 -13.33 16.20
N ARG A 104 -29.83 -12.75 16.33
CA ARG A 104 -31.04 -13.51 16.65
C ARG A 104 -31.34 -14.59 15.61
N ARG A 105 -31.32 -14.24 14.33
CA ARG A 105 -31.50 -15.21 13.23
C ARG A 105 -30.42 -16.29 13.23
N PHE A 106 -29.18 -15.91 13.49
CA PHE A 106 -28.07 -16.85 13.62
C PHE A 106 -28.28 -17.82 14.79
N ARG A 107 -28.76 -17.36 15.95
CA ARG A 107 -29.08 -18.21 17.11
C ARG A 107 -30.19 -19.20 16.79
N ASP A 108 -31.23 -18.76 16.09
CA ASP A 108 -32.33 -19.63 15.68
C ASP A 108 -31.81 -20.79 14.80
N GLY A 109 -30.91 -20.50 13.84
CA GLY A 109 -30.26 -21.53 13.02
C GLY A 109 -29.26 -22.40 13.79
N GLN A 110 -28.47 -21.79 14.69
CA GLN A 110 -27.50 -22.47 15.52
C GLN A 110 -28.17 -23.49 16.46
N LEU A 111 -29.31 -23.15 17.08
CA LEU A 111 -30.02 -24.06 17.97
C LEU A 111 -30.69 -25.21 17.22
N GLN A 112 -31.06 -25.04 15.94
CA GLN A 112 -31.54 -26.13 15.09
C GLN A 112 -30.44 -27.14 14.76
N LEU A 113 -29.20 -26.68 14.59
CA LEU A 113 -28.06 -27.52 14.22
C LEU A 113 -27.26 -28.04 15.44
N MET A 114 -27.26 -27.31 16.55
CA MET A 114 -26.44 -27.53 17.74
C MET A 114 -27.28 -27.36 19.02
N GLU A 115 -28.24 -28.26 19.23
CA GLU A 115 -29.19 -28.19 20.34
C GLU A 115 -28.53 -28.15 21.73
N PHE A 116 -27.37 -28.80 21.89
CA PHE A 116 -26.60 -28.83 23.14
C PHE A 116 -26.13 -27.45 23.61
N LEU A 117 -26.15 -26.44 22.74
CA LEU A 117 -25.78 -25.06 23.10
C LEU A 117 -26.89 -24.29 23.82
N LYS A 118 -28.14 -24.81 23.84
CA LYS A 118 -29.29 -24.10 24.41
C LYS A 118 -29.05 -23.60 25.84
N ALA A 119 -28.52 -24.46 26.71
CA ALA A 119 -28.21 -24.09 28.10
C ALA A 119 -27.11 -23.02 28.20
N LYS A 120 -26.09 -23.06 27.32
CA LYS A 120 -25.04 -22.04 27.28
C LYS A 120 -25.58 -20.71 26.71
N VAL A 121 -26.47 -20.74 25.74
CA VAL A 121 -27.10 -19.53 25.16
C VAL A 121 -28.02 -18.84 26.17
N GLU A 122 -28.83 -19.60 26.90
CA GLU A 122 -29.71 -19.07 27.95
C GLU A 122 -28.94 -18.47 29.14
N SER A 123 -27.66 -18.85 29.32
CA SER A 123 -26.79 -18.30 30.36
C SER A 123 -26.17 -16.94 30.00
N ILE A 124 -26.29 -16.50 28.74
CA ILE A 124 -25.72 -15.23 28.28
C ILE A 124 -26.59 -14.07 28.79
N PRO A 125 -26.02 -13.06 29.47
CA PRO A 125 -26.79 -11.91 29.94
C PRO A 125 -27.41 -11.10 28.79
N ASP A 126 -28.68 -10.73 28.93
CA ASP A 126 -29.39 -9.88 27.95
C ASP A 126 -28.89 -8.42 27.92
N ASN A 127 -28.07 -8.00 28.90
CA ASN A 127 -27.58 -6.61 28.99
C ASN A 127 -26.30 -6.34 28.18
N LEU A 128 -25.75 -7.35 27.50
CA LEU A 128 -24.51 -7.21 26.74
C LEU A 128 -24.74 -6.35 25.50
N GLU A 129 -23.78 -5.50 25.17
CA GLU A 129 -23.76 -4.80 23.90
C GLU A 129 -23.61 -5.80 22.74
N ALA A 130 -24.19 -5.49 21.57
CA ALA A 130 -24.21 -6.37 20.40
C ALA A 130 -22.80 -6.86 19.98
N GLU A 131 -21.80 -6.02 20.20
CA GLU A 131 -20.39 -6.25 19.88
C GLU A 131 -19.72 -7.30 20.78
N SER A 132 -20.22 -7.46 22.01
CA SER A 132 -19.64 -8.32 23.04
C SER A 132 -20.32 -9.68 23.15
N ILE A 133 -21.37 -9.93 22.36
CA ILE A 133 -22.12 -11.19 22.43
C ILE A 133 -21.26 -12.33 21.87
N PRO A 134 -20.95 -13.37 22.67
CA PRO A 134 -20.11 -14.48 22.22
C PRO A 134 -20.91 -15.40 21.28
N LEU A 135 -20.50 -15.55 20.02
CA LEU A 135 -21.27 -16.32 19.03
C LEU A 135 -21.26 -17.84 19.27
N LEU A 136 -20.36 -18.36 20.12
CA LEU A 136 -20.22 -19.79 20.42
C LEU A 136 -20.04 -20.64 19.14
N LEU A 137 -19.22 -20.17 18.20
CA LEU A 137 -18.74 -20.98 17.08
C LEU A 137 -17.90 -22.16 17.60
N PRO A 138 -17.67 -23.22 16.81
CA PRO A 138 -16.85 -24.35 17.25
C PRO A 138 -15.51 -23.91 17.88
N SER A 139 -14.81 -22.93 17.32
CA SER A 139 -13.57 -22.37 17.91
C SER A 139 -13.73 -21.72 19.29
N GLY A 140 -14.92 -21.23 19.64
CA GLY A 140 -15.23 -20.64 20.94
C GLY A 140 -15.73 -21.63 21.99
N LEU A 141 -15.73 -22.93 21.68
CA LEU A 141 -16.16 -23.99 22.59
C LEU A 141 -14.98 -24.72 23.23
N ASP A 142 -15.16 -25.12 24.49
CA ASP A 142 -14.20 -25.94 25.23
C ASP A 142 -13.93 -27.25 24.48
N LYS A 143 -12.67 -27.71 24.49
CA LYS A 143 -12.26 -28.91 23.77
C LYS A 143 -13.10 -30.15 24.11
N SER A 144 -13.44 -30.34 25.39
CA SER A 144 -14.30 -31.44 25.86
C SER A 144 -15.70 -31.37 25.27
N THR A 145 -16.28 -30.18 25.14
CA THR A 145 -17.62 -30.01 24.55
C THR A 145 -17.60 -30.20 23.04
N ARG A 146 -16.53 -29.81 22.36
CA ARG A 146 -16.36 -30.05 20.92
C ARG A 146 -16.27 -31.53 20.60
N ASP A 147 -15.39 -32.25 21.28
CA ASP A 147 -15.10 -33.65 20.97
C ASP A 147 -16.32 -34.56 21.26
N ASN A 148 -17.18 -34.17 22.22
CA ASN A 148 -18.37 -34.94 22.57
C ASN A 148 -19.59 -34.66 21.68
N HIS A 149 -19.73 -33.45 21.12
CA HIS A 149 -20.97 -33.01 20.48
C HIS A 149 -20.83 -32.63 19.01
N LEU A 150 -19.63 -32.34 18.51
CA LEU A 150 -19.42 -31.90 17.12
C LEU A 150 -18.74 -32.97 16.28
N SER A 151 -19.19 -33.09 15.03
CA SER A 151 -18.51 -33.95 14.05
C SER A 151 -17.17 -33.35 13.64
N THR A 152 -16.19 -34.22 13.35
CA THR A 152 -14.88 -33.82 12.82
C THR A 152 -15.02 -33.02 11.51
N ILE A 153 -16.06 -33.28 10.71
CA ILE A 153 -16.32 -32.57 9.46
C ILE A 153 -16.66 -31.09 9.75
N THR A 154 -17.55 -30.82 10.71
CA THR A 154 -17.95 -29.45 11.08
C THR A 154 -16.77 -28.64 11.61
N ILE A 155 -15.92 -29.27 12.43
CA ILE A 155 -14.68 -28.66 12.96
C ILE A 155 -13.73 -28.33 11.80
N ASN A 156 -13.56 -29.25 10.85
CA ASN A 156 -12.70 -29.04 9.68
C ASN A 156 -13.22 -27.92 8.75
N MET A 157 -14.53 -27.72 8.63
CA MET A 157 -15.08 -26.61 7.84
C MET A 157 -14.66 -25.25 8.42
N GLU A 158 -14.80 -25.05 9.74
CA GLU A 158 -14.34 -23.82 10.38
C GLU A 158 -12.82 -23.69 10.27
N LEU A 159 -12.06 -24.77 10.50
CA LEU A 159 -10.61 -24.77 10.38
C LEU A 159 -10.14 -24.29 9.01
N ARG A 160 -10.75 -24.78 7.92
CA ARG A 160 -10.44 -24.34 6.54
C ARG A 160 -10.72 -22.85 6.34
N LEU A 161 -11.88 -22.38 6.82
CA LEU A 161 -12.26 -20.96 6.70
C LEU A 161 -11.34 -20.04 7.51
N ARG A 162 -10.97 -20.45 8.73
CA ARG A 162 -10.05 -19.68 9.59
C ARG A 162 -8.63 -19.65 9.01
N ASN A 163 -8.17 -20.73 8.40
CA ASN A 163 -6.87 -20.77 7.72
C ASN A 163 -6.82 -19.78 6.57
N ALA A 164 -7.83 -19.81 5.69
CA ALA A 164 -7.98 -18.86 4.61
C ALA A 164 -8.07 -17.40 5.13
N GLN A 165 -8.85 -17.17 6.19
CA GLN A 165 -8.98 -15.86 6.82
C GLN A 165 -7.63 -15.32 7.35
N CYS A 166 -6.75 -16.17 7.87
CA CYS A 166 -5.41 -15.76 8.29
C CYS A 166 -4.53 -15.33 7.12
N PHE A 167 -4.51 -16.09 6.02
CA PHE A 167 -3.70 -15.74 4.85
C PHE A 167 -4.21 -14.47 4.16
N ASP A 168 -5.53 -14.33 3.99
CA ASP A 168 -6.14 -13.13 3.42
C ASP A 168 -5.87 -11.92 4.32
N ALA A 169 -6.02 -12.04 5.65
CA ALA A 169 -5.72 -10.94 6.58
C ALA A 169 -4.24 -10.54 6.52
N LEU A 170 -3.30 -11.49 6.36
CA LEU A 170 -1.89 -11.15 6.15
C LEU A 170 -1.66 -10.45 4.81
N ALA A 171 -2.37 -10.84 3.74
CA ALA A 171 -2.30 -10.16 2.45
C ALA A 171 -2.86 -8.72 2.52
N GLU A 172 -3.96 -8.52 3.25
CA GLU A 172 -4.52 -7.20 3.56
C GLU A 172 -3.51 -6.35 4.35
N VAL A 173 -2.90 -6.92 5.41
CA VAL A 173 -1.83 -6.24 6.17
C VAL A 173 -0.67 -5.80 5.26
N ARG A 174 -0.17 -6.68 4.39
CA ARG A 174 0.90 -6.33 3.43
C ARG A 174 0.50 -5.20 2.50
N SER A 175 -0.73 -5.25 1.97
CA SER A 175 -1.26 -4.24 1.04
C SER A 175 -1.41 -2.88 1.73
N SER A 176 -1.95 -2.86 2.95
CA SER A 176 -2.06 -1.64 3.77
C SER A 176 -0.68 -1.09 4.14
N LEU A 177 0.30 -1.95 4.44
CA LEU A 177 1.68 -1.52 4.68
C LEU A 177 2.31 -0.90 3.43
N GLN A 178 2.09 -1.48 2.25
CA GLN A 178 2.59 -0.92 0.99
C GLN A 178 1.92 0.43 0.67
N ALA A 179 0.59 0.52 0.83
CA ALA A 179 -0.17 1.76 0.67
C ALA A 179 0.32 2.83 1.63
N ARG A 180 0.62 2.45 2.88
CA ARG A 180 1.21 3.33 3.89
C ARG A 180 2.54 3.89 3.40
N THR A 181 3.48 3.03 3.02
CA THR A 181 4.82 3.46 2.55
C THR A 181 4.70 4.44 1.37
N LEU A 182 3.85 4.16 0.38
CA LEU A 182 3.63 5.05 -0.76
C LEU A 182 3.01 6.38 -0.34
N ALA A 183 1.99 6.35 0.53
CA ALA A 183 1.34 7.56 1.03
C ALA A 183 2.33 8.46 1.81
N TYR A 184 3.24 7.89 2.59
CA TYR A 184 4.27 8.67 3.28
C TYR A 184 5.31 9.25 2.32
N GLN A 185 5.79 8.48 1.33
CA GLN A 185 6.76 8.96 0.34
C GLN A 185 6.26 10.16 -0.46
N HIS A 186 5.04 10.07 -1.01
CA HIS A 186 4.50 11.13 -1.86
C HIS A 186 3.98 12.34 -1.07
N SER A 187 3.47 12.13 0.16
CA SER A 187 2.91 13.22 0.95
C SER A 187 3.95 14.19 1.51
N THR A 188 5.20 13.78 1.73
CA THR A 188 6.25 14.68 2.24
C THR A 188 6.84 15.58 1.17
N ALA A 189 6.76 15.21 -0.11
CA ALA A 189 7.40 15.92 -1.21
C ALA A 189 6.46 16.88 -1.96
N GLU A 190 5.14 16.64 -1.93
CA GLU A 190 4.23 17.20 -2.95
C GLU A 190 3.02 17.97 -2.40
N ALA A 191 2.89 18.23 -1.09
CA ALA A 191 1.69 18.91 -0.56
C ALA A 191 1.79 20.44 -0.73
N PRO A 192 1.17 21.05 -1.77
CA PRO A 192 1.38 22.46 -2.10
C PRO A 192 0.33 23.35 -1.43
N SER A 193 -0.65 22.77 -0.71
CA SER A 193 -1.75 23.51 -0.09
C SER A 193 -2.31 22.78 1.13
N GLN A 194 -2.91 23.54 2.04
CA GLN A 194 -3.57 23.02 3.25
C GLN A 194 -4.67 21.98 2.93
N LYS A 195 -5.42 22.16 1.84
CA LYS A 195 -6.47 21.21 1.42
C LYS A 195 -5.89 19.84 1.04
N VAL A 196 -4.76 19.84 0.32
CA VAL A 196 -4.05 18.60 -0.05
C VAL A 196 -3.50 17.93 1.20
N TYR A 197 -2.91 18.70 2.12
CA TYR A 197 -2.43 18.19 3.40
C TYR A 197 -3.54 17.51 4.23
N THR A 198 -4.71 18.14 4.38
CA THR A 198 -5.84 17.53 5.08
C THR A 198 -6.30 16.24 4.41
N ARG A 199 -6.42 16.22 3.07
CA ARG A 199 -6.79 15.00 2.33
C ARG A 199 -5.78 13.87 2.52
N LEU A 200 -4.49 14.18 2.49
CA LEU A 200 -3.43 13.19 2.70
C LEU A 200 -3.44 12.64 4.12
N ASN A 201 -3.71 13.48 5.12
CA ASN A 201 -3.87 13.01 6.49
C ASN A 201 -5.11 12.15 6.67
N THR A 202 -6.24 12.48 6.02
CA THR A 202 -7.42 11.60 6.04
C THR A 202 -7.13 10.24 5.40
N LEU A 203 -6.36 10.21 4.31
CA LEU A 203 -5.94 8.96 3.67
C LEU A 203 -5.03 8.14 4.60
N ARG A 204 -4.09 8.78 5.29
CA ARG A 204 -3.22 8.11 6.28
C ARG A 204 -4.04 7.50 7.42
N SER A 205 -4.97 8.26 8.00
CA SER A 205 -5.86 7.77 9.05
C SER A 205 -6.69 6.57 8.58
N GLN A 206 -7.18 6.60 7.34
CA GLN A 206 -7.91 5.46 6.74
C GLN A 206 -7.01 4.23 6.61
N ILE A 207 -5.80 4.38 6.06
CA ILE A 207 -4.83 3.28 5.92
C ILE A 207 -4.46 2.69 7.30
N GLU A 208 -4.27 3.52 8.31
CA GLU A 208 -3.98 3.06 9.68
C GLU A 208 -5.16 2.33 10.34
N ALA A 209 -6.39 2.79 10.08
CA ALA A 209 -7.60 2.12 10.54
C ALA A 209 -7.76 0.75 9.86
N ASP A 210 -7.57 0.68 8.54
CA ASP A 210 -7.63 -0.57 7.77
C ASP A 210 -6.54 -1.56 8.19
N LEU A 211 -5.33 -1.06 8.45
CA LEU A 211 -4.22 -1.86 8.97
C LEU A 211 -4.58 -2.45 10.34
N THR A 212 -5.13 -1.63 11.24
CA THR A 212 -5.55 -2.07 12.57
C THR A 212 -6.65 -3.13 12.50
N ALA A 213 -7.65 -2.93 11.65
CA ALA A 213 -8.73 -3.88 11.42
C ALA A 213 -8.19 -5.23 10.89
N SER A 214 -7.28 -5.19 9.91
CA SER A 214 -6.67 -6.38 9.31
C SER A 214 -5.82 -7.16 10.34
N ILE A 215 -5.10 -6.45 11.21
CA ILE A 215 -4.32 -7.05 12.31
C ILE A 215 -5.24 -7.75 13.30
N GLN A 216 -6.32 -7.09 13.73
CA GLN A 216 -7.30 -7.70 14.64
C GLN A 216 -7.94 -8.94 14.02
N LYS A 217 -8.30 -8.88 12.73
CA LYS A 217 -8.82 -10.01 11.95
C LYS A 217 -7.86 -11.20 11.97
N TYR A 218 -6.56 -10.94 11.74
CA TYR A 218 -5.53 -11.97 11.82
C TYR A 218 -5.41 -12.58 13.22
N HIS A 219 -5.38 -11.76 14.28
CA HIS A 219 -5.27 -12.26 15.64
C HIS A 219 -6.46 -13.14 16.03
N THR A 220 -7.70 -12.70 15.79
CA THR A 220 -8.91 -13.51 16.08
C THR A 220 -8.92 -14.82 15.30
N ALA A 221 -8.57 -14.78 14.01
CA ALA A 221 -8.55 -15.98 13.19
C ALA A 221 -7.46 -16.96 13.67
N ARG A 222 -6.29 -16.46 14.05
CA ARG A 222 -5.18 -17.26 14.57
C ARG A 222 -5.50 -17.87 15.94
N THR A 223 -6.15 -17.14 16.84
CA THR A 223 -6.58 -17.68 18.13
C THR A 223 -7.60 -18.80 17.92
N ALA A 224 -8.55 -18.61 17.01
CA ALA A 224 -9.51 -19.65 16.64
C ALA A 224 -8.83 -20.89 16.03
N LEU A 225 -7.82 -20.71 15.17
CA LEU A 225 -7.02 -21.83 14.65
C LEU A 225 -6.27 -22.59 15.75
N LEU A 226 -5.70 -21.86 16.71
CA LEU A 226 -4.98 -22.46 17.83
C LEU A 226 -5.91 -23.30 18.72
N GLU A 227 -7.13 -22.84 18.95
CA GLU A 227 -8.14 -23.62 19.67
C GLU A 227 -8.59 -24.87 18.89
N LEU A 228 -8.80 -24.74 17.56
CA LEU A 228 -9.28 -25.84 16.73
C LEU A 228 -8.23 -26.93 16.48
N LYS A 229 -7.02 -26.54 16.05
CA LYS A 229 -5.95 -27.45 15.59
C LYS A 229 -4.92 -27.77 16.69
N GLY A 230 -4.80 -26.92 17.70
CA GLY A 230 -3.72 -26.98 18.68
C GLY A 230 -2.37 -26.50 18.12
N PRO A 231 -1.33 -26.44 18.97
CA PRO A 231 0.01 -26.04 18.55
C PRO A 231 0.60 -27.05 17.55
N GLY A 232 1.27 -26.55 16.51
CA GLY A 232 1.83 -27.42 15.47
C GLY A 232 2.74 -26.71 14.48
N ALA A 233 3.15 -27.43 13.43
CA ALA A 233 4.07 -26.91 12.41
C ALA A 233 3.53 -25.64 11.69
N TRP A 234 2.20 -25.51 11.62
CA TRP A 234 1.53 -24.36 11.02
C TRP A 234 1.83 -23.03 11.73
N GLU A 235 2.22 -23.04 13.01
CA GLU A 235 2.62 -21.82 13.73
C GLU A 235 3.92 -21.20 13.18
N LYS A 236 4.74 -21.99 12.48
CA LYS A 236 5.96 -21.48 11.83
C LYS A 236 5.64 -20.61 10.61
N VAL A 237 4.53 -20.92 9.95
CA VAL A 237 3.97 -20.21 8.78
C VAL A 237 3.13 -19.02 9.26
N LEU A 238 2.14 -19.29 10.11
CA LEU A 238 1.26 -18.28 10.72
C LEU A 238 1.76 -17.89 12.11
N ARG A 239 2.78 -17.03 12.15
CA ARG A 239 3.42 -16.58 13.39
C ARG A 239 2.57 -15.58 14.15
N VAL A 240 2.82 -15.43 15.45
CA VAL A 240 2.22 -14.35 16.23
C VAL A 240 2.72 -13.02 15.67
N LEU A 241 1.80 -12.18 15.21
CA LEU A 241 2.13 -10.86 14.69
C LEU A 241 2.49 -9.95 15.86
N LYS A 242 3.78 -9.64 16.01
CA LYS A 242 4.23 -8.66 16.98
C LYS A 242 4.18 -7.27 16.38
N ARG A 243 4.13 -6.26 17.25
CA ARG A 243 4.19 -4.86 16.83
C ARG A 243 5.41 -4.54 15.98
N GLU A 244 6.56 -5.12 16.33
CA GLU A 244 7.83 -5.00 15.62
C GLU A 244 7.77 -5.56 14.19
N ASP A 245 6.83 -6.44 13.88
CA ASP A 245 6.73 -7.05 12.55
C ASP A 245 5.88 -6.20 11.58
N ILE A 246 5.13 -5.22 12.08
CA ILE A 246 4.24 -4.31 11.33
C ILE A 246 5.06 -3.19 10.67
N ARG A 247 5.96 -3.58 9.77
CA ARG A 247 6.86 -2.69 9.03
C ARG A 247 6.62 -2.84 7.54
N GLY A 248 6.55 -1.73 6.79
CA GLY A 248 6.61 -1.73 5.33
C GLY A 248 8.00 -2.08 4.82
N ILE A 249 8.11 -2.37 3.53
CA ILE A 249 9.41 -2.62 2.89
C ILE A 249 10.20 -1.31 2.86
N GLY A 250 11.40 -1.30 3.44
CA GLY A 250 12.21 -0.09 3.57
C GLY A 250 11.85 0.80 4.76
N GLU A 251 10.91 0.39 5.61
CA GLU A 251 10.59 1.07 6.86
C GLU A 251 11.35 0.45 8.04
N ARG A 252 11.97 1.29 8.88
CA ARG A 252 12.64 0.86 10.11
C ARG A 252 12.06 1.51 11.35
N VAL A 253 12.21 0.83 12.49
CA VAL A 253 11.94 1.42 13.80
C VAL A 253 12.93 2.54 14.05
N MET A 254 12.43 3.67 14.57
CA MET A 254 13.27 4.81 14.94
C MET A 254 14.33 4.38 15.95
N ARG A 255 15.58 4.83 15.77
CA ARG A 255 16.61 4.71 16.80
C ARG A 255 16.45 5.81 17.85
N ASP A 256 17.02 5.63 19.04
CA ASP A 256 16.88 6.57 20.18
C ASP A 256 17.20 8.04 19.83
N ASN A 257 18.18 8.26 18.96
CA ASN A 257 18.55 9.58 18.45
C ASN A 257 17.46 10.16 17.52
N GLU A 258 16.92 9.35 16.62
CA GLU A 258 15.86 9.72 15.69
C GLU A 258 14.52 9.95 16.42
N GLU A 259 14.26 9.21 17.51
CA GLU A 259 13.12 9.47 18.39
C GLU A 259 13.24 10.84 19.09
N ALA A 260 14.44 11.24 19.51
CA ALA A 260 14.66 12.54 20.13
C ALA A 260 14.39 13.69 19.14
N ASP A 261 14.79 13.52 17.88
CA ASP A 261 14.49 14.46 16.80
C ASP A 261 12.99 14.49 16.47
N PHE A 262 12.33 13.33 16.45
CA PHE A 262 10.88 13.24 16.29
C PHE A 262 10.13 13.95 17.42
N ARG A 263 10.54 13.74 18.68
CA ARG A 263 9.98 14.46 19.85
C ARG A 263 10.12 15.97 19.68
N LYS A 264 11.28 16.44 19.20
CA LYS A 264 11.54 17.87 18.98
C LYS A 264 10.68 18.44 17.85
N ALA A 265 10.54 17.70 16.74
CA ALA A 265 9.69 18.09 15.61
C ALA A 265 8.21 18.19 16.02
N GLN A 266 7.69 17.18 16.74
CA GLN A 266 6.29 17.17 17.19
C GLN A 266 5.97 18.28 18.20
N ARG A 267 6.92 18.61 19.09
CA ARG A 267 6.76 19.77 19.99
C ARG A 267 6.69 21.09 19.23
N ARG A 268 7.48 21.25 18.17
CA ARG A 268 7.43 22.43 17.30
C ARG A 268 6.10 22.51 16.54
N ALA A 269 5.53 21.36 16.18
CA ALA A 269 4.20 21.26 15.57
C ALA A 269 3.04 21.45 16.57
N GLY A 270 3.32 21.75 17.85
CA GLY A 270 2.30 22.03 18.87
C GLY A 270 1.61 20.78 19.45
N VAL A 271 2.11 19.58 19.19
CA VAL A 271 1.55 18.33 19.73
C VAL A 271 1.88 18.18 21.21
N SER A 272 0.90 17.79 22.02
CA SER A 272 1.05 17.62 23.46
C SER A 272 2.11 16.55 23.81
N PRO A 273 2.92 16.74 24.87
CA PRO A 273 3.90 15.74 25.30
C PRO A 273 3.29 14.37 25.58
N LYS A 274 2.05 14.34 26.10
CA LYS A 274 1.32 13.09 26.37
C LYS A 274 0.95 12.34 25.10
N ASP A 275 0.64 13.05 24.02
CA ASP A 275 0.29 12.45 22.74
C ASP A 275 1.54 11.97 22.00
N ILE A 276 2.65 12.71 22.10
CA ILE A 276 3.96 12.29 21.60
C ILE A 276 4.40 10.99 22.29
N GLU A 277 4.22 10.91 23.61
CA GLU A 277 4.53 9.72 24.39
C GLU A 277 3.53 8.59 24.16
N ALA A 278 2.27 8.87 23.79
CA ALA A 278 1.32 7.86 23.34
C ALA A 278 1.70 7.26 21.97
N ILE A 279 2.24 8.07 21.06
CA ILE A 279 2.74 7.64 19.75
C ILE A 279 3.99 6.78 19.90
N LEU A 280 4.96 7.22 20.71
CA LEU A 280 6.22 6.51 20.94
C LEU A 280 6.07 5.30 21.88
N GLY A 281 5.29 5.46 22.95
CA GLY A 281 5.02 4.45 23.98
C GLY A 281 3.93 3.45 23.60
N GLY A 282 3.30 3.65 22.45
CA GLY A 282 2.64 2.57 21.74
C GLY A 282 1.15 2.37 21.99
N LYS A 283 0.38 3.44 22.16
CA LYS A 283 -1.09 3.34 22.12
C LYS A 283 -1.65 3.12 20.70
N THR A 284 -0.89 3.50 19.67
CA THR A 284 -1.22 3.20 18.26
C THR A 284 -0.85 1.76 17.90
N THR A 285 -1.50 1.16 16.90
CA THR A 285 -1.24 -0.23 16.47
C THR A 285 0.15 -0.44 15.86
N SER A 286 0.79 0.63 15.36
CA SER A 286 2.10 0.56 14.70
C SER A 286 3.14 1.43 15.41
N LEU A 287 4.41 1.02 15.40
CA LEU A 287 5.51 1.86 15.87
C LEU A 287 5.67 3.06 14.91
N PRO A 288 6.16 4.21 15.40
CA PRO A 288 6.63 5.26 14.51
C PRO A 288 7.83 4.73 13.72
N LEU A 289 7.74 4.80 12.40
CA LEU A 289 8.73 4.24 11.47
C LEU A 289 9.38 5.34 10.63
N ILE A 290 10.63 5.12 10.26
CA ILE A 290 11.38 5.97 9.34
C ILE A 290 11.59 5.20 8.04
N PHE A 291 11.36 5.88 6.93
CA PHE A 291 11.73 5.36 5.63
C PHE A 291 13.25 5.40 5.49
N VAL A 292 13.87 4.24 5.24
CA VAL A 292 15.29 4.15 4.94
C VAL A 292 15.47 4.59 3.49
N ASP A 293 16.13 5.73 3.29
CA ASP A 293 16.49 6.20 1.96
C ASP A 293 17.38 5.13 1.26
N PRO A 294 16.93 4.56 0.12
CA PRO A 294 17.69 3.56 -0.62
C PRO A 294 19.02 4.10 -1.17
N THR A 295 19.17 5.43 -1.25
CA THR A 295 20.35 6.10 -1.80
C THR A 295 21.44 6.37 -0.77
N LEU A 296 21.10 6.34 0.53
CA LEU A 296 22.09 6.45 1.60
C LEU A 296 22.91 5.15 1.67
N PRO A 297 24.24 5.21 1.75
CA PRO A 297 25.09 4.03 1.92
C PRO A 297 24.70 3.30 3.21
N CYS A 298 23.88 2.27 3.07
CA CYS A 298 23.57 1.39 4.19
C CYS A 298 24.82 0.56 4.47
N ASP A 299 25.33 0.60 5.70
CA ASP A 299 26.41 -0.26 6.16
C ASP A 299 26.13 -1.70 5.66
N PRO A 300 27.01 -2.33 4.86
CA PRO A 300 26.74 -3.65 4.28
C PRO A 300 26.50 -4.74 5.33
N GLY A 301 26.93 -4.53 6.58
CA GLY A 301 26.67 -5.40 7.73
C GLY A 301 25.37 -5.11 8.52
N LYS A 302 24.61 -4.06 8.16
CA LYS A 302 23.36 -3.64 8.81
C LYS A 302 22.21 -3.53 7.82
N ARG A 303 22.15 -4.42 6.82
CA ARG A 303 20.93 -4.59 6.02
C ARG A 303 19.85 -5.10 6.96
N GLU A 304 19.00 -4.19 7.43
CA GLU A 304 17.89 -4.54 8.30
C GLU A 304 16.99 -5.54 7.55
N THR A 305 16.78 -6.69 8.17
CA THR A 305 16.04 -7.79 7.58
C THR A 305 14.59 -7.39 7.38
N ILE A 306 14.06 -7.62 6.18
CA ILE A 306 12.64 -7.46 5.85
C ILE A 306 11.80 -8.23 6.89
N SER A 307 10.71 -7.61 7.37
CA SER A 307 9.85 -8.25 8.37
C SER A 307 9.24 -9.54 7.83
N TRP A 308 8.95 -10.49 8.73
CA TRP A 308 8.48 -11.80 8.27
C TRP A 308 7.12 -11.76 7.58
N VAL A 309 6.35 -10.70 7.87
CA VAL A 309 5.07 -10.43 7.23
C VAL A 309 5.22 -10.36 5.73
N HIS A 310 6.34 -9.86 5.19
CA HIS A 310 6.57 -9.81 3.73
C HIS A 310 7.09 -11.11 3.13
N TYR A 311 7.43 -12.11 3.94
CA TYR A 311 7.66 -13.44 3.43
C TYR A 311 6.29 -14.09 3.13
N THR A 312 6.08 -14.48 1.89
CA THR A 312 5.05 -15.44 1.52
C THR A 312 5.59 -16.83 1.83
N PHE A 313 4.81 -17.61 2.56
CA PHE A 313 5.11 -18.99 2.91
C PHE A 313 3.92 -19.83 2.43
N ALA A 314 4.10 -20.69 1.42
CA ALA A 314 3.16 -21.78 1.16
C ALA A 314 3.27 -22.83 2.26
N ASP A 315 2.15 -23.52 2.50
CA ASP A 315 2.04 -24.69 3.37
C ASP A 315 2.76 -25.89 2.73
N THR A 316 4.09 -25.83 2.62
CA THR A 316 4.89 -26.96 2.15
C THR A 316 5.03 -27.96 3.31
N ALA A 317 4.12 -28.92 3.36
CA ALA A 317 4.11 -30.05 4.29
C ALA A 317 5.38 -30.94 4.22
N SER A 318 6.35 -30.61 3.37
CA SER A 318 7.64 -31.26 3.25
C SER A 318 8.72 -30.23 2.98
N THR A 319 9.56 -29.89 3.96
CA THR A 319 11.03 -29.71 3.84
C THR A 319 11.64 -29.30 5.20
N SER A 320 12.90 -29.70 5.36
CA SER A 320 13.82 -29.78 6.49
C SER A 320 13.85 -28.65 7.53
N GLN A 321 14.33 -29.06 8.72
CA GLN A 321 14.39 -28.36 10.00
C GLN A 321 15.35 -27.15 10.08
N ASN A 322 15.87 -26.61 8.96
CA ASN A 322 16.90 -25.57 8.97
C ASN A 322 16.38 -24.16 8.59
N PRO A 323 16.53 -23.14 9.46
CA PRO A 323 16.09 -21.77 9.17
C PRO A 323 16.88 -21.08 8.03
N ALA A 324 18.07 -21.57 7.68
CA ALA A 324 18.87 -21.05 6.56
C ALA A 324 18.32 -21.46 5.17
N GLU A 325 17.59 -22.59 5.07
CA GLU A 325 16.93 -23.01 3.83
C GLU A 325 15.60 -22.29 3.59
N LEU A 326 14.99 -21.74 4.65
CA LEU A 326 13.74 -20.96 4.59
C LEU A 326 13.92 -19.61 3.87
N VAL A 327 15.14 -19.06 3.87
CA VAL A 327 15.54 -17.85 3.12
C VAL A 327 15.70 -18.13 1.61
N ASN A 328 15.78 -19.41 1.23
CA ASN A 328 15.74 -19.87 -0.16
C ASN A 328 14.33 -20.35 -0.57
N SER A 329 13.27 -19.89 0.10
CA SER A 329 11.91 -20.20 -0.37
C SER A 329 11.73 -19.65 -1.79
N THR A 330 11.21 -20.50 -2.68
CA THR A 330 10.91 -20.17 -4.09
C THR A 330 10.08 -18.90 -4.19
N GLU A 331 9.15 -18.71 -3.25
CA GLU A 331 8.28 -17.55 -3.16
C GLU A 331 9.01 -16.24 -2.77
N LEU A 332 10.01 -16.29 -1.88
CA LEU A 332 10.85 -15.11 -1.60
C LEU A 332 11.69 -14.75 -2.83
N GLN A 333 12.17 -15.74 -3.58
CA GLN A 333 12.85 -15.49 -4.84
C GLN A 333 11.90 -14.85 -5.88
N GLU A 334 10.62 -15.23 -5.89
CA GLU A 334 9.61 -14.62 -6.75
C GLU A 334 9.24 -13.19 -6.35
N SER A 335 9.09 -12.90 -5.06
CA SER A 335 8.78 -11.55 -4.60
C SER A 335 9.94 -10.59 -4.85
N LEU A 336 11.18 -11.03 -4.55
CA LEU A 336 12.39 -10.28 -4.87
C LEU A 336 12.58 -10.10 -6.38
N ARG A 337 12.22 -11.10 -7.19
CA ARG A 337 12.24 -11.01 -8.65
C ARG A 337 11.30 -9.91 -9.12
N VAL A 338 10.04 -9.88 -8.66
CA VAL A 338 9.07 -8.85 -9.05
C VAL A 338 9.53 -7.45 -8.64
N GLU A 339 10.03 -7.28 -7.41
CA GLU A 339 10.53 -5.97 -6.97
C GLU A 339 11.78 -5.53 -7.74
N TRP A 340 12.70 -6.45 -8.03
CA TRP A 340 13.85 -6.17 -8.88
C TRP A 340 13.41 -5.77 -10.29
N LEU A 341 12.38 -6.41 -10.85
CA LEU A 341 11.83 -6.08 -12.16
C LEU A 341 11.15 -4.72 -12.19
N LYS A 342 10.37 -4.38 -11.16
CA LYS A 342 9.81 -3.02 -11.00
C LYS A 342 10.93 -1.98 -10.92
N ALA A 343 11.97 -2.23 -10.13
CA ALA A 343 13.12 -1.33 -10.02
C ALA A 343 13.85 -1.16 -11.36
N ARG A 344 14.10 -2.26 -12.09
CA ARG A 344 14.67 -2.24 -13.45
C ARG A 344 13.80 -1.43 -14.42
N ALA A 345 12.48 -1.62 -14.39
CA ALA A 345 11.55 -0.88 -15.24
C ALA A 345 11.54 0.63 -14.92
N ARG A 346 11.52 1.01 -13.62
CA ARG A 346 11.64 2.41 -13.19
C ARG A 346 12.96 3.03 -13.64
N ALA A 347 14.07 2.32 -13.47
CA ALA A 347 15.39 2.79 -13.90
C ALA A 347 15.46 3.00 -15.43
N ARG A 348 14.88 2.09 -16.22
CA ARG A 348 14.79 2.24 -17.68
C ARG A 348 13.93 3.43 -18.08
N ARG A 349 12.76 3.63 -17.44
CA ARG A 349 11.91 4.81 -17.71
C ARG A 349 12.62 6.11 -17.34
N ALA A 350 13.26 6.18 -16.17
CA ALA A 350 14.02 7.37 -15.78
C ALA A 350 15.14 7.69 -16.79
N ARG A 351 15.82 6.65 -17.31
CA ARG A 351 16.81 6.82 -18.39
C ARG A 351 16.15 7.37 -19.67
N GLU A 352 14.98 6.87 -20.04
CA GLU A 352 14.22 7.36 -21.20
C GLU A 352 13.75 8.81 -21.01
N GLU A 353 13.27 9.17 -19.82
CA GLU A 353 12.88 10.54 -19.49
C GLU A 353 14.06 11.51 -19.63
N VAL A 354 15.25 11.15 -19.14
CA VAL A 354 16.47 11.95 -19.33
C VAL A 354 16.79 12.14 -20.81
N LEU A 355 16.60 11.10 -21.64
CA LEU A 355 16.81 11.19 -23.09
C LEU A 355 15.79 12.11 -23.76
N LEU A 356 14.51 11.96 -23.41
CA LEU A 356 13.42 12.76 -23.97
C LEU A 356 13.59 14.23 -23.60
N VAL A 357 13.90 14.53 -22.34
CA VAL A 357 14.07 15.90 -21.85
C VAL A 357 15.28 16.59 -22.51
N ASP A 358 16.43 15.90 -22.68
CA ASP A 358 17.56 16.46 -23.45
C ASP A 358 17.20 16.73 -24.92
N GLU A 359 16.40 15.85 -25.54
CA GLU A 359 15.94 16.01 -26.92
C GLU A 359 14.87 17.12 -27.05
N GLU A 360 13.98 17.27 -26.08
CA GLU A 360 13.00 18.37 -26.02
C GLU A 360 13.69 19.72 -25.90
N MET A 361 14.69 19.84 -25.01
CA MET A 361 15.53 21.04 -24.91
C MET A 361 16.18 21.38 -26.25
N ARG A 362 16.73 20.38 -26.96
CA ARG A 362 17.32 20.57 -28.29
C ARG A 362 16.28 21.04 -29.32
N ARG A 363 15.11 20.41 -29.34
CA ARG A 363 14.01 20.73 -30.27
C ARG A 363 13.44 22.11 -30.03
N ALA A 364 13.30 22.55 -28.78
CA ALA A 364 12.84 23.88 -28.43
C ALA A 364 13.76 24.96 -29.02
N ILE A 365 15.08 24.79 -28.89
CA ILE A 365 16.08 25.70 -29.49
C ILE A 365 15.99 25.65 -31.02
N GLN A 366 15.95 24.45 -31.61
CA GLN A 366 15.86 24.27 -33.06
C GLN A 366 14.58 24.89 -33.65
N TYR A 367 13.46 24.79 -32.91
CA TYR A 367 12.18 25.38 -33.29
C TYR A 367 12.28 26.90 -33.34
N CYS A 368 12.88 27.55 -32.34
CA CYS A 368 13.10 29.00 -32.37
C CYS A 368 13.97 29.43 -33.55
N GLN A 369 15.03 28.68 -33.88
CA GLN A 369 15.87 28.95 -35.06
C GLN A 369 15.11 28.79 -36.38
N TRP A 370 14.29 27.74 -36.48
CA TRP A 370 13.42 27.51 -37.62
C TRP A 370 12.36 28.63 -37.74
N GLN A 371 11.73 29.02 -36.64
CA GLN A 371 10.70 30.06 -36.60
C GLN A 371 11.28 31.43 -36.96
N SER A 372 12.50 31.74 -36.54
CA SER A 372 13.24 32.92 -37.00
C SER A 372 13.42 32.91 -38.52
N SER A 373 13.85 31.77 -39.08
CA SER A 373 14.03 31.62 -40.53
C SER A 373 12.70 31.72 -41.28
N TRP A 374 11.63 31.18 -40.70
CA TRP A 374 10.28 31.28 -41.23
C TRP A 374 9.78 32.72 -41.29
N TRP A 375 10.00 33.51 -40.23
CA TRP A 375 9.67 34.94 -40.20
C TRP A 375 10.44 35.72 -41.27
N LYS A 376 11.74 35.45 -41.44
CA LYS A 376 12.53 36.07 -42.52
C LYS A 376 11.99 35.72 -43.90
N ALA A 377 11.51 34.49 -44.09
CA ALA A 377 10.91 34.07 -45.34
C ALA A 377 9.55 34.75 -45.63
N GLN A 378 8.88 35.33 -44.63
CA GLN A 378 7.63 36.08 -44.82
C GLN A 378 7.85 37.49 -45.40
N ILE A 379 9.08 37.99 -45.34
CA ILE A 379 9.42 39.34 -45.81
C ILE A 379 9.19 39.43 -47.32
N GLY A 380 8.36 40.39 -47.74
CA GLY A 380 8.10 40.65 -49.16
C GLY A 380 7.14 39.67 -49.85
N LEU A 381 6.58 38.66 -49.16
CA LEU A 381 5.63 37.71 -49.77
C LEU A 381 4.28 38.32 -50.13
N ARG A 382 3.84 39.37 -49.42
CA ARG A 382 2.58 40.05 -49.71
C ARG A 382 2.82 41.23 -50.64
N GLU A 383 2.41 41.07 -51.89
CA GLU A 383 2.49 42.10 -52.93
C GLU A 383 1.20 42.97 -52.98
N ASN A 384 1.25 44.10 -53.68
CA ASN A 384 0.13 45.04 -53.89
C ASN A 384 -0.40 45.73 -52.61
N LEU A 385 0.50 46.05 -51.67
CA LEU A 385 0.18 46.77 -50.45
C LEU A 385 0.63 48.24 -50.52
N LEU A 386 0.02 49.09 -49.68
CA LEU A 386 0.46 50.47 -49.50
C LEU A 386 1.88 50.48 -48.88
N PRO A 387 2.77 51.42 -49.28
CA PRO A 387 4.19 51.40 -48.87
C PRO A 387 4.42 51.32 -47.36
N TRP A 388 3.64 52.05 -46.56
CA TRP A 388 3.77 52.04 -45.09
C TRP A 388 3.31 50.71 -44.45
N ILE A 389 2.37 50.00 -45.06
CA ILE A 389 1.95 48.67 -44.60
C ILE A 389 3.03 47.65 -44.92
N GLN A 390 3.63 47.75 -46.11
CA GLN A 390 4.76 46.91 -46.49
C GLN A 390 5.95 47.13 -45.55
N GLU A 391 6.26 48.39 -45.21
CA GLU A 391 7.29 48.73 -44.24
C GLU A 391 6.99 48.15 -42.85
N GLY A 392 5.76 48.32 -42.34
CA GLY A 392 5.33 47.78 -41.06
C GLY A 392 5.35 46.25 -40.98
N LEU A 393 4.97 45.55 -42.06
CA LEU A 393 5.08 44.09 -42.12
C LEU A 393 6.52 43.61 -42.16
N CYS A 394 7.39 44.32 -42.90
CA CYS A 394 8.81 44.01 -42.93
C CYS A 394 9.46 44.22 -41.56
N SER A 395 9.19 45.34 -40.90
CA SER A 395 9.75 45.64 -39.58
C SER A 395 9.28 44.64 -38.53
N TYR A 396 7.98 44.29 -38.53
CA TYR A 396 7.42 43.28 -37.64
C TYR A 396 8.05 41.90 -37.84
N ALA A 397 8.18 41.44 -39.09
CA ALA A 397 8.81 40.16 -39.38
C ALA A 397 10.29 40.10 -38.94
N TRP A 398 11.03 41.20 -39.11
CA TRP A 398 12.40 41.32 -38.61
C TRP A 398 12.46 41.28 -37.08
N GLU A 399 11.58 42.00 -36.40
CA GLU A 399 11.49 42.04 -34.94
C GLU A 399 11.16 40.65 -34.36
N GLN A 400 10.15 39.97 -34.92
CA GLN A 400 9.79 38.61 -34.50
C GLN A 400 10.94 37.62 -34.74
N SER A 401 11.60 37.70 -35.90
CA SER A 401 12.78 36.89 -36.17
C SER A 401 13.90 37.13 -35.15
N ALA A 402 14.16 38.39 -34.79
CA ALA A 402 15.18 38.76 -33.82
C ALA A 402 14.82 38.23 -32.42
N ALA A 403 13.56 38.35 -32.01
CA ALA A 403 13.06 37.83 -30.73
C ALA A 403 13.22 36.30 -30.63
N GLU A 404 12.86 35.55 -31.67
CA GLU A 404 13.06 34.10 -31.72
C GLU A 404 14.54 33.71 -31.67
N THR A 405 15.40 34.45 -32.39
CA THR A 405 16.86 34.23 -32.36
C THR A 405 17.41 34.46 -30.95
N HIS A 406 17.01 35.55 -30.30
CA HIS A 406 17.43 35.88 -28.95
C HIS A 406 16.95 34.83 -27.92
N ARG A 407 15.72 34.33 -28.07
CA ARG A 407 15.19 33.24 -27.24
C ARG A 407 16.01 31.96 -27.39
N ALA A 408 16.34 31.58 -28.63
CA ALA A 408 17.18 30.42 -28.92
C ALA A 408 18.56 30.54 -28.23
N GLN A 409 19.22 31.68 -28.36
CA GLN A 409 20.53 31.94 -27.72
C GLN A 409 20.44 31.91 -26.19
N THR A 410 19.41 32.53 -25.62
CA THR A 410 19.20 32.57 -24.17
C THR A 410 18.98 31.16 -23.62
N TRP A 411 18.17 30.35 -24.29
CA TRP A 411 17.93 28.96 -23.92
C TRP A 411 19.16 28.08 -24.12
N GLU A 412 19.93 28.29 -25.18
CA GLU A 412 21.18 27.57 -25.41
C GLU A 412 22.17 27.78 -24.25
N VAL A 413 22.36 29.03 -23.81
CA VAL A 413 23.24 29.35 -22.66
C VAL A 413 22.70 28.77 -21.35
N ARG A 414 21.40 28.94 -21.06
CA ARG A 414 20.80 28.44 -19.81
C ARG A 414 20.80 26.91 -19.73
N LEU A 415 20.50 26.24 -20.83
CA LEU A 415 20.32 24.79 -20.86
C LEU A 415 21.64 24.03 -21.10
N ASP A 416 22.70 24.66 -21.60
CA ASP A 416 23.99 24.00 -21.87
C ASP A 416 24.54 23.24 -20.64
N GLY A 417 24.53 23.88 -19.46
CA GLY A 417 24.97 23.24 -18.21
C GLY A 417 24.15 21.98 -17.87
N VAL A 418 22.81 22.08 -17.97
CA VAL A 418 21.89 20.96 -17.70
C VAL A 418 22.11 19.83 -18.71
N ARG A 419 22.22 20.15 -20.00
CA ARG A 419 22.41 19.18 -21.09
C ARG A 419 23.75 18.47 -21.01
N ARG A 420 24.83 19.16 -20.62
CA ARG A 420 26.14 18.53 -20.37
C ARG A 420 26.07 17.53 -19.20
N ARG A 421 25.37 17.88 -18.12
CA ARG A 421 25.13 16.96 -16.99
C ARG A 421 24.28 15.77 -17.40
N ALA A 422 23.18 15.99 -18.12
CA ALA A 422 22.34 14.91 -18.64
C ALA A 422 23.15 13.93 -19.51
N ARG A 423 24.07 14.45 -20.34
CA ARG A 423 24.99 13.63 -21.14
C ARG A 423 25.96 12.81 -20.28
N ALA A 424 26.57 13.41 -19.26
CA ALA A 424 27.46 12.72 -18.34
C ALA A 424 26.73 11.60 -17.57
N VAL A 425 25.51 11.88 -17.08
CA VAL A 425 24.65 10.90 -16.42
C VAL A 425 24.29 9.77 -17.38
N ARG A 426 23.94 10.08 -18.64
CA ARG A 426 23.68 9.06 -19.67
C ARG A 426 24.90 8.18 -19.94
N GLU A 427 26.09 8.77 -20.07
CA GLU A 427 27.32 8.01 -20.26
C GLU A 427 27.62 7.08 -19.09
N TRP A 428 27.34 7.52 -17.86
CA TRP A 428 27.46 6.69 -16.66
C TRP A 428 26.43 5.55 -16.63
N ILE A 429 25.16 5.84 -16.94
CA ILE A 429 24.11 4.81 -17.00
C ILE A 429 24.46 3.72 -18.01
N ASP A 430 24.99 4.11 -19.18
CA ASP A 430 25.40 3.17 -20.23
C ASP A 430 26.72 2.45 -19.90
N ASN A 431 27.60 3.07 -19.09
CA ASN A 431 28.89 2.51 -18.67
C ASN A 431 29.16 2.74 -17.16
N PRO A 432 28.55 1.94 -16.27
CA PRO A 432 28.66 2.14 -14.82
C PRO A 432 30.05 1.86 -14.22
N LYS A 433 31.04 1.50 -15.05
CA LYS A 433 32.45 1.37 -14.64
C LYS A 433 33.17 2.72 -14.53
N LYS A 434 32.62 3.78 -15.13
CA LYS A 434 33.14 5.14 -14.99
C LYS A 434 32.63 5.73 -13.68
N ASP A 435 33.46 6.49 -12.98
CA ASP A 435 33.05 7.18 -11.76
C ASP A 435 32.15 8.39 -12.11
N LEU A 436 30.94 8.42 -11.55
CA LEU A 436 29.99 9.51 -11.77
C LEU A 436 30.49 10.81 -11.15
N GLU A 437 31.15 10.74 -10.00
CA GLU A 437 31.66 11.93 -9.31
C GLU A 437 32.75 12.61 -10.14
N GLU A 438 33.65 11.83 -10.75
CA GLU A 438 34.68 12.35 -11.65
C GLU A 438 34.09 13.01 -12.91
N LEU A 439 33.05 12.40 -13.50
CA LEU A 439 32.35 12.96 -14.66
C LEU A 439 31.62 14.27 -14.34
N LEU A 440 31.07 14.40 -13.12
CA LEU A 440 30.34 15.59 -12.68
C LEU A 440 31.25 16.69 -12.13
N LYS A 441 32.43 16.35 -11.59
CA LYS A 441 33.38 17.30 -10.98
C LYS A 441 33.90 18.35 -11.96
N ASN A 442 33.96 18.00 -13.25
CA ASN A 442 34.42 18.88 -14.32
C ASN A 442 33.29 19.75 -14.92
N LEU A 443 32.07 19.68 -14.39
CA LEU A 443 30.90 20.41 -14.92
C LEU A 443 30.53 21.61 -14.03
N PRO A 444 30.08 22.73 -14.63
CA PRO A 444 29.70 23.92 -13.89
C PRO A 444 28.55 23.61 -12.91
N GLN A 445 28.67 24.10 -11.67
CA GLN A 445 27.65 23.96 -10.63
C GLN A 445 26.36 24.62 -11.11
N ILE A 446 25.24 23.89 -11.03
CA ILE A 446 23.92 24.42 -11.37
C ILE A 446 23.25 24.82 -10.06
N GLU A 447 23.05 26.11 -9.89
CA GLU A 447 22.19 26.63 -8.83
C GLU A 447 20.75 26.54 -9.33
N VAL A 448 19.97 25.65 -8.71
CA VAL A 448 18.53 25.57 -8.93
C VAL A 448 17.88 26.32 -7.79
N GLU A 449 17.45 27.55 -8.04
CA GLU A 449 16.56 28.25 -7.12
C GLU A 449 15.19 27.56 -7.19
N VAL A 450 14.93 26.69 -6.22
CA VAL A 450 13.59 26.18 -5.98
C VAL A 450 12.87 27.27 -5.20
N HIS A 451 12.02 28.05 -5.89
CA HIS A 451 11.13 28.96 -5.20
C HIS A 451 10.10 28.10 -4.47
N VAL A 452 10.30 27.92 -3.17
CA VAL A 452 9.24 27.48 -2.28
C VAL A 452 8.40 28.74 -2.09
N ASP A 453 7.22 28.76 -2.69
CA ASP A 453 6.25 29.82 -2.43
C ASP A 453 5.91 29.75 -0.93
N ASP A 454 6.66 30.52 -0.13
CA ASP A 454 6.25 30.87 1.22
C ASP A 454 5.08 31.84 1.03
N ASP A 455 3.86 31.29 0.99
CA ASP A 455 2.62 32.03 1.13
C ASP A 455 2.70 32.81 2.44
N LYS A 456 3.26 34.04 2.38
CA LYS A 456 3.09 35.01 3.44
C LYS A 456 1.60 35.29 3.47
N GLU A 457 0.99 34.88 4.57
CA GLU A 457 -0.32 35.36 4.99
C GLU A 457 -0.30 36.88 4.91
N ASP A 458 -0.87 37.43 3.84
CA ASP A 458 -1.34 38.81 3.83
C ASP A 458 -2.48 38.84 4.84
N SER A 459 -2.11 39.19 6.08
CA SER A 459 -3.04 39.62 7.10
C SER A 459 -3.65 40.92 6.58
N ASP A 460 -4.84 40.83 5.99
CA ASP A 460 -5.71 41.97 5.74
C ASP A 460 -6.09 42.58 7.11
N ASP A 461 -5.25 43.53 7.53
CA ASP A 461 -5.54 44.55 8.54
C ASP A 461 -6.43 45.61 7.87
N ASP A 462 -7.71 45.29 7.66
CA ASP A 462 -8.72 46.31 7.41
C ASP A 462 -9.28 46.79 8.75
N GLY A 463 -8.53 47.71 9.35
CA GLY A 463 -9.02 48.62 10.37
C GLY A 463 -9.98 49.67 9.80
N ASP A 464 -11.13 49.80 10.47
CA ASP A 464 -11.92 51.03 10.70
C ASP A 464 -12.06 52.07 9.56
N CYS A 465 -13.25 52.14 8.97
CA CYS A 465 -14.08 53.35 8.83
C CYS A 465 -15.51 53.01 8.38
#